data_AF-A0A060BUC9-F1
#
_entry.id   AF-A0A060BUC9-F1
#
_cell.length_a   1.000
_cell.length_b   1.000
_cell.length_c   1.000
_cell.angle_alpha   90.00
_cell.angle_beta   90.00
_cell.angle_gamma   90.00
#
_symmetry.space_group_name_H-M   'P 1'
#
loop_
_entity.id
_entity.type
_entity.pdbx_description
1 polymer ?
#
loop_
_entity_poly.entity_id
_entity_poly.type
_entity_poly.pdbx_seq_one_letter_code
_entity_poly.pdbx_strand_id
1 'polypeptide(L)'
;GGIVLALAPDGAPESYRIDVDARAATITGADAAGLFYGIHTLVQLIRRDPGGWSIPAVRIADAPRFGYRGVMLDVARHFHDVDT
;
A
#
# COMPACT_ATOMS: atom_id res chain seq x y z
N GLY A 1 18.59 6.40 0.86
CA GLY A 1 17.65 6.33 1.98
C GLY A 1 17.11 4.93 2.13
N GLY A 2 16.60 4.57 3.30
CA GLY A 2 15.98 3.26 3.55
C GLY A 2 14.47 3.27 3.33
N ILE A 3 13.88 2.08 3.26
CA ILE A 3 12.43 1.87 3.39
C ILE A 3 12.18 1.26 4.76
N VAL A 4 11.28 1.86 5.54
CA VAL A 4 10.93 1.41 6.89
C VAL A 4 9.46 1.01 6.91
N LEU A 5 9.20 -0.20 7.40
CA LEU A 5 7.86 -0.73 7.61
C LEU A 5 7.61 -0.85 9.11
N ALA A 6 6.51 -0.29 9.59
CA ALA A 6 6.14 -0.32 11.00
C ALA A 6 4.65 -0.62 11.19
N LEU A 7 4.34 -1.27 12.31
CA LEU A 7 2.97 -1.41 12.81
C LEU A 7 2.78 -0.47 13.99
N ALA A 8 1.69 0.29 14.00
CA ALA A 8 1.29 1.14 15.11
C ALA A 8 -0.23 1.04 15.26
N PRO A 9 -0.76 0.37 16.30
CA PRO A 9 -2.20 0.11 16.45
C PRO A 9 -2.95 1.33 17.00
N ASP A 10 -2.70 2.51 16.43
CA ASP A 10 -3.24 3.81 16.85
C ASP A 10 -4.25 4.39 15.84
N GLY A 11 -4.57 3.65 14.78
CA GLY A 11 -5.47 4.06 13.70
C GLY A 11 -6.73 3.20 13.56
N ALA A 12 -7.59 3.57 12.61
CA ALA A 12 -8.72 2.74 12.19
C ALA A 12 -8.23 1.44 11.52
N PRO A 13 -9.04 0.36 11.51
CA PRO A 13 -8.69 -0.86 10.78
C PRO A 13 -8.28 -0.56 9.34
N GLU A 14 -7.25 -1.26 8.86
CA GLU A 14 -6.71 -1.14 7.51
C GLU A 14 -6.15 0.26 7.13
N SER A 15 -6.05 1.20 8.07
CA SER A 15 -5.47 2.52 7.81
C SER A 15 -3.94 2.50 7.80
N TYR A 16 -3.35 3.48 7.11
CA TYR A 16 -1.90 3.63 7.04
C TYR A 16 -1.46 5.09 6.85
N ARG A 17 -0.18 5.32 7.16
CA ARG A 17 0.53 6.56 6.88
C ARG A 17 1.79 6.29 6.07
N ILE A 18 2.10 7.17 5.13
CA ILE A 18 3.35 7.17 4.37
C ILE A 18 4.02 8.53 4.55
N ASP A 19 5.28 8.52 4.98
CA ASP A 19 6.13 9.71 5.09
C ASP A 19 7.40 9.46 4.27
N VAL A 20 7.53 10.15 3.13
CA VAL A 20 8.73 10.12 2.28
C VAL A 20 9.46 11.46 2.38
N ASP A 21 10.70 11.41 2.82
CA ASP A 21 11.62 12.55 2.85
C ASP A 21 12.98 12.20 2.22
N ALA A 22 13.94 13.12 2.32
CA ALA A 22 15.29 12.93 1.77
C ALA A 22 16.08 11.78 2.43
N ARG A 23 15.67 11.31 3.62
CA ARG A 23 16.35 10.27 4.40
C ARG A 23 15.72 8.90 4.18
N ALA A 24 14.40 8.79 4.21
CA ALA A 24 13.71 7.51 4.14
C ALA A 24 12.26 7.62 3.64
N ALA A 25 11.73 6.48 3.20
CA ALA A 25 10.29 6.25 3.04
C ALA A 25 9.81 5.38 4.20
N THR A 26 8.94 5.94 5.06
CA THR A 26 8.36 5.22 6.19
C THR A 26 6.90 4.93 5.92
N ILE A 27 6.51 3.65 6.03
CA ILE A 27 5.12 3.20 5.96
C ILE A 27 4.73 2.66 7.33
N THR A 28 3.66 3.20 7.91
CA THR A 28 3.10 2.76 9.18
C THR A 28 1.66 2.31 8.98
N GLY A 29 1.37 1.04 9.24
CA GLY A 29 0.00 0.50 9.19
C GLY A 29 -0.60 0.33 10.58
N ALA A 30 -1.91 0.55 10.71
CA ALA A 30 -2.66 0.27 11.94
C ALA A 30 -2.70 -1.23 12.26
N ASP A 31 -2.71 -2.05 11.22
CA ASP A 31 -2.65 -3.50 11.24
C ASP A 31 -1.89 -4.00 9.99
N ALA A 32 -1.80 -5.32 9.82
CA ALA A 32 -1.11 -5.92 8.68
C ALA A 32 -1.78 -5.55 7.33
N ALA A 33 -3.09 -5.37 7.29
CA ALA A 33 -3.81 -4.99 6.08
C ALA A 33 -3.53 -3.53 5.70
N GLY A 34 -3.51 -2.63 6.67
CA GLY A 34 -3.11 -1.24 6.47
C GLY A 34 -1.67 -1.13 5.97
N LEU A 35 -0.75 -1.89 6.57
CA LEU A 35 0.64 -1.93 6.09
C LEU A 35 0.72 -2.46 4.64
N PHE A 36 -0.06 -3.48 4.30
CA PHE A 36 -0.17 -4.01 2.94
C PHE A 36 -0.69 -2.95 1.93
N TYR A 37 -1.74 -2.21 2.25
CA TYR A 37 -2.24 -1.13 1.39
C TYR A 37 -1.25 0.03 1.25
N GLY A 38 -0.53 0.36 2.32
CA GLY A 38 0.55 1.34 2.28
C GLY A 38 1.69 0.93 1.36
N ILE A 39 2.07 -0.35 1.35
CA ILE A 39 3.06 -0.89 0.40
C ILE A 39 2.58 -0.76 -1.04
N HIS A 40 1.32 -1.09 -1.33
CA HIS A 40 0.77 -0.93 -2.69
C HIS A 40 0.80 0.53 -3.16
N THR A 41 0.48 1.47 -2.27
CA THR A 41 0.60 2.90 -2.58
C THR A 41 2.05 3.29 -2.84
N LEU A 42 3.00 2.81 -2.03
CA LEU A 42 4.42 3.06 -2.26
C LEU A 42 4.87 2.55 -3.64
N VAL A 43 4.47 1.34 -4.03
CA VAL A 43 4.78 0.77 -5.36
C VAL A 43 4.25 1.67 -6.48
N GLN A 44 3.04 2.19 -6.34
CA GLN A 44 2.46 3.14 -7.30
C GLN A 44 3.16 4.50 -7.32
N LEU A 45 3.81 4.91 -6.22
CA LEU A 45 4.59 6.14 -6.14
C LEU A 45 5.99 6.02 -6.77
N ILE A 46 6.50 4.81 -6.98
CA ILE A 46 7.81 4.61 -7.62
C ILE A 46 7.76 5.12 -9.06
N ARG A 47 8.70 6.00 -9.41
CA ARG A 47 8.85 6.56 -10.75
C ARG A 47 10.19 6.17 -11.35
N ARG A 48 10.23 6.09 -12.67
CA ARG A 48 11.46 5.92 -13.44
C ARG A 48 11.79 7.21 -14.16
N ASP A 49 12.78 7.93 -13.65
CA ASP A 49 13.32 9.15 -14.22
C ASP A 49 14.61 8.84 -15.01
N PRO A 50 15.14 9.77 -15.84
CA PRO A 50 16.40 9.56 -16.55
C PRO A 50 17.59 9.22 -15.64
N GLY A 51 17.56 9.67 -14.38
CA GLY A 51 18.57 9.37 -13.35
C GLY A 51 18.38 8.06 -12.60
N GLY A 52 17.34 7.28 -12.90
CA GLY A 52 17.03 6.01 -12.24
C GLY A 52 15.66 5.97 -11.57
N TRP A 53 15.50 5.09 -10.58
CA TRP A 53 14.26 4.95 -9.82
C TRP A 53 14.20 5.98 -8.69
N SER A 54 13.04 6.61 -8.53
CA SER A 54 12.79 7.62 -7.51
C SER A 54 11.43 7.42 -6.84
N ILE A 55 11.27 7.98 -5.64
CA ILE A 55 9.99 8.09 -4.92
C ILE A 55 9.84 9.56 -4.54
N PRO A 56 8.72 10.23 -4.88
CA PRO A 56 8.52 11.63 -4.55
C PRO A 56 8.40 11.83 -3.03
N ALA A 57 8.93 12.95 -2.53
CA ALA A 57 8.68 13.37 -1.16
C ALA A 57 7.19 13.70 -0.98
N VAL A 58 6.53 13.00 -0.05
CA VAL A 58 5.08 13.09 0.15
C VAL A 58 4.71 12.63 1.56
N ARG A 59 3.59 13.15 2.06
CA ARG A 59 2.91 12.61 3.24
C ARG A 59 1.50 12.16 2.87
N ILE A 60 1.15 10.94 3.22
CA ILE A 60 -0.18 10.35 2.96
C ILE A 60 -0.71 9.81 4.28
N ALA A 61 -1.98 10.08 4.57
CA ALA A 61 -2.75 9.39 5.59
C ALA A 61 -4.01 8.87 4.91
N ASP A 62 -4.24 7.56 4.95
CA ASP A 62 -5.32 6.92 4.21
C ASP A 62 -5.99 5.82 5.04
N ALA A 63 -7.28 5.61 4.79
CA ALA A 63 -8.11 4.62 5.46
C ALA A 63 -9.31 4.26 4.57
N PRO A 64 -9.76 2.99 4.56
CA PRO A 64 -10.88 2.62 3.72
C PRO A 64 -12.18 3.24 4.22
N ARG A 65 -12.98 3.75 3.27
CA ARG A 65 -14.34 4.24 3.56
C ARG A 65 -15.31 3.12 3.93
N PHE A 66 -15.12 1.92 3.39
CA PHE A 66 -16.00 0.77 3.58
C PHE A 66 -15.19 -0.45 4.02
N GLY A 67 -15.67 -1.16 5.05
CA GLY A 67 -15.02 -2.38 5.56
C GLY A 67 -15.17 -3.62 4.67
N TYR A 68 -16.04 -3.57 3.65
CA TYR A 68 -16.17 -4.63 2.65
C TYR A 68 -15.86 -4.08 1.26
N ARG A 69 -14.85 -4.66 0.59
CA ARG A 69 -14.37 -4.27 -0.75
C ARG A 69 -14.13 -5.51 -1.62
N GLY A 70 -15.19 -6.28 -1.81
CA GLY A 70 -15.14 -7.56 -2.54
C GLY A 70 -15.12 -7.41 -4.06
N VAL A 71 -14.59 -8.44 -4.72
CA VAL A 71 -14.66 -8.66 -6.17
C VAL A 71 -15.28 -10.04 -6.42
N MET A 72 -16.22 -10.15 -7.35
CA MET A 72 -16.82 -11.42 -7.75
C MET A 72 -16.20 -11.90 -9.04
N LEU A 73 -15.60 -13.09 -9.02
CA LEU A 73 -15.19 -13.83 -10.21
C LEU A 73 -16.10 -15.05 -10.37
N ASP A 74 -16.67 -15.20 -11.55
CA ASP A 74 -17.56 -16.32 -11.87
C ASP A 74 -16.78 -17.47 -12.53
N VAL A 75 -16.54 -18.52 -11.76
CA VAL A 75 -15.80 -19.71 -12.17
C VAL A 75 -16.69 -20.86 -12.64
N ALA A 76 -18.02 -20.65 -12.71
CA ALA A 76 -18.98 -21.71 -13.04
C ALA A 76 -19.24 -21.84 -14.54
N ARG A 77 -19.26 -20.73 -15.28
CA ARG A 77 -19.52 -20.76 -16.74
C ARG A 77 -18.26 -20.96 -17.56
N HIS A 78 -17.12 -20.48 -17.07
CA HIS A 78 -15.80 -20.78 -17.60
C HIS A 78 -14.87 -21.07 -16.41
N PHE A 79 -14.21 -22.22 -16.44
CA PHE A 79 -13.32 -22.60 -15.37
C PHE A 79 -12.01 -21.82 -15.48
N HIS A 80 -11.58 -21.22 -14.37
CA HIS A 80 -10.30 -20.56 -14.21
C HIS A 80 -9.44 -21.41 -13.29
N ASP A 81 -8.22 -21.76 -13.72
CA ASP A 81 -7.25 -22.41 -12.86
C ASP A 81 -6.78 -21.45 -11.76
N VAL A 82 -6.25 -21.99 -10.66
CA VAL A 82 -5.79 -21.22 -9.49
C VAL A 82 -4.73 -20.16 -9.87
N ASP A 83 -3.92 -20.42 -10.90
CA ASP A 83 -2.83 -19.54 -11.34
C ASP A 83 -3.28 -18.43 -12.31
N THR A 84 -4.57 -18.34 -12.66
CA THR A 84 -5.13 -17.36 -13.62
C THR A 84 -5.26 -15.98 -13.01
#